data_AF-A0A7N2MJI6-F1
#
_entry.id   AF-A0A7N2MJI6-F1
#
_cell.length_a   1.000
_cell.length_b   1.000
_cell.length_c   1.000
_cell.angle_alpha   90.00
_cell.angle_beta   90.00
_cell.angle_gamma   90.00
#
_symmetry.space_group_name_H-M   'P 1'
#
loop_
_entity.id
_entity.type
_entity.pdbx_description
1 polymer ?
#
loop_
_entity_poly.entity_id
_entity_poly.type
_entity_poly.pdbx_seq_one_letter_code
_entity_poly.pdbx_strand_id
1 'polypeptide(L)'
;MALSYGLSLNMMFVRSVQKQCSLENNMHIPSEAPEVIEGNRLTTNWPAVGKVEIQDLQVRYGSNVPLVLCGISCTFEGGHKIGIFGRTGSGKTTLIISLFRLVEPAWGKIIVDGIDISTIGLHDLRSRFGIIPQDPTFFNGTVRYNSDPLSQHSDQEIWAEATQHNLRPKAKNLYGAFNMIPTVMDCTMVLAISDGTLVEYDEPVKLMTTEGTLFGQLCHGILV
;
A
#
# COMPACT_ATOMS: atom_id res chain seq x y z
N MET A 1 -7.52 55.92 16.83
CA MET A 1 -6.79 54.99 17.70
C MET A 1 -7.12 53.52 17.44
N ALA A 2 -8.39 53.09 17.35
CA ALA A 2 -8.72 51.68 17.09
C ALA A 2 -8.15 51.09 15.77
N LEU A 3 -8.13 51.89 14.69
CA LEU A 3 -7.61 51.45 13.38
C LEU A 3 -6.10 51.16 13.39
N SER A 4 -5.30 51.95 14.12
CA SER A 4 -3.85 51.73 14.22
C SER A 4 -3.51 50.49 15.06
N TYR A 5 -4.30 50.19 16.09
CA TYR A 5 -4.18 48.95 16.87
C TYR A 5 -4.62 47.71 16.07
N GLY A 6 -5.69 47.82 15.28
CA GLY A 6 -6.12 46.73 14.39
C GLY A 6 -5.07 46.40 13.32
N LEU A 7 -4.44 47.44 12.74
CA LEU A 7 -3.38 47.26 11.75
C LEU A 7 -2.14 46.60 12.35
N SER A 8 -1.72 47.01 13.56
CA SER A 8 -0.56 46.42 14.22
C SER A 8 -0.78 44.97 14.65
N LEU A 9 -1.98 44.62 15.13
CA LEU A 9 -2.35 43.24 15.44
C LEU A 9 -2.37 42.35 14.19
N ASN A 10 -2.97 42.81 13.09
CA ASN A 10 -2.95 42.07 11.82
C ASN A 10 -1.52 41.88 11.30
N MET A 11 -0.68 42.91 11.37
CA MET A 11 0.73 42.80 10.96
C MET A 11 1.50 41.80 11.83
N MET A 12 1.20 41.75 13.13
CA MET A 12 1.81 40.80 14.05
C MET A 12 1.34 39.36 13.76
N PHE A 13 0.04 39.18 13.49
CA PHE A 13 -0.52 37.88 13.12
C PHE A 13 0.09 37.35 11.82
N VAL A 14 0.13 38.18 10.76
CA VAL A 14 0.74 37.80 9.47
C VAL A 14 2.21 37.43 9.64
N ARG A 15 2.98 38.19 10.43
CA ARG A 15 4.38 37.86 10.73
C ARG A 15 4.54 36.57 11.51
N SER A 16 3.65 36.29 12.47
CA SER A 16 3.67 35.04 13.24
C SER A 16 3.39 33.84 12.33
N VAL A 17 2.38 33.93 11.46
CA VAL A 17 2.08 32.88 10.47
C VAL A 17 3.25 32.67 9.51
N GLN A 18 3.83 33.74 8.97
CA GLN A 18 5.01 33.66 8.09
C GLN A 18 6.20 33.01 8.80
N LYS A 19 6.41 33.31 10.08
CA LYS A 19 7.49 32.73 10.86
C LYS A 19 7.25 31.25 11.16
N GLN A 20 6.00 30.85 11.42
CA GLN A 20 5.63 29.43 11.57
C GLN A 20 5.85 28.67 10.26
N CYS A 21 5.35 29.17 9.12
CA CYS A 21 5.60 28.56 7.82
C CYS A 21 7.09 28.51 7.46
N SER A 22 7.88 29.53 7.82
CA SER A 22 9.32 29.52 7.58
C SER A 22 10.05 28.50 8.46
N LEU A 23 9.62 28.30 9.71
CA LEU A 23 10.17 27.26 10.59
C LEU A 23 9.78 25.86 10.08
N GLU A 24 8.55 25.68 9.60
CA GLU A 24 8.10 24.43 8.99
C GLU A 24 8.84 24.13 7.69
N ASN A 25 9.03 25.12 6.82
CA ASN A 25 9.83 24.97 5.60
C ASN A 25 11.33 24.75 5.88
N ASN A 26 11.82 25.16 7.06
CA ASN A 26 13.18 24.88 7.51
C ASN A 26 13.32 23.47 8.13
N MET A 27 12.22 22.72 8.30
CA MET A 27 12.32 21.28 8.55
C MET A 27 12.83 20.64 7.25
N HIS A 28 14.07 20.16 7.28
CA HIS A 28 14.71 19.49 6.15
C HIS A 28 14.10 18.10 5.96
N ILE A 29 12.89 18.05 5.43
CA ILE A 29 12.21 16.82 5.04
C ILE A 29 12.86 16.37 3.73
N PRO A 30 13.45 15.17 3.68
CA PRO A 30 14.01 14.66 2.44
C PRO A 30 12.89 14.56 1.41
N SER A 31 13.16 15.08 0.21
CA SER A 31 12.25 14.91 -0.92
C SER A 31 12.12 13.42 -1.26
N GLU A 32 10.94 13.03 -1.76
CA GLU A 32 10.71 11.69 -2.25
C GLU A 32 11.63 11.37 -3.45
N ALA A 33 11.77 10.09 -3.78
CA ALA A 33 12.54 9.69 -4.96
C ALA A 33 11.97 10.34 -6.25
N PRO A 34 12.79 10.52 -7.29
CA PRO A 34 12.33 11.13 -8.53
C PRO A 34 11.14 10.39 -9.15
N GLU A 35 10.17 11.14 -9.65
CA GLU A 35 9.03 10.57 -10.38
C GLU A 35 9.48 9.82 -11.63
N VAL A 36 10.53 10.33 -12.28
CA VAL A 36 11.04 9.87 -13.57
C VAL A 36 12.56 9.74 -13.52
N ILE A 37 13.08 8.64 -14.05
CA ILE A 37 14.51 8.40 -14.22
C ILE A 37 14.78 8.09 -15.70
N GLU A 38 15.27 9.08 -16.45
CA GLU A 38 15.46 8.96 -17.90
C GLU A 38 16.43 7.84 -18.31
N GLY A 39 17.41 7.51 -17.46
CA GLY A 39 18.35 6.42 -17.71
C GLY A 39 17.80 5.01 -17.50
N ASN A 40 16.60 4.86 -16.94
CA ASN A 40 16.02 3.56 -16.59
C ASN A 40 14.50 3.51 -16.83
N ARG A 41 14.07 4.01 -17.98
CA ARG A 41 12.67 3.94 -18.42
C ARG A 41 12.30 2.49 -18.73
N LEU A 42 11.19 2.05 -18.17
CA LEU A 42 10.66 0.72 -18.39
C LEU A 42 9.99 0.59 -19.76
N THR A 43 10.02 -0.62 -20.32
CA THR A 43 9.25 -0.92 -21.54
C THR A 43 7.76 -0.82 -21.26
N THR A 44 6.96 -0.48 -22.28
CA THR A 44 5.50 -0.35 -22.17
C THR A 44 4.77 -1.60 -21.70
N ASN A 45 5.39 -2.79 -21.86
CA ASN A 45 4.83 -4.08 -21.48
C ASN A 45 5.23 -4.55 -20.08
N TRP A 46 5.97 -3.73 -19.31
CA TRP A 46 6.31 -4.08 -17.94
C TRP A 46 5.17 -3.68 -16.98
N PRO A 47 4.86 -4.50 -15.95
CA PRO A 47 5.33 -5.87 -15.74
C PRO A 47 4.65 -6.85 -16.70
N ALA A 48 5.38 -7.84 -17.20
CA ALA A 48 4.90 -8.81 -18.19
C ALA A 48 4.34 -10.08 -17.53
N VAL A 49 4.96 -10.53 -16.44
CA VAL A 49 4.56 -11.73 -15.70
C VAL A 49 3.97 -11.35 -14.34
N GLY A 50 4.53 -10.31 -13.71
CA GLY A 50 4.13 -9.87 -12.38
C GLY A 50 4.74 -10.71 -11.26
N LYS A 51 5.92 -11.30 -11.49
CA LYS A 51 6.69 -11.98 -10.45
C LYS A 51 7.29 -10.94 -9.51
N VAL A 52 7.11 -11.12 -8.21
CA VAL A 52 7.65 -10.22 -7.16
C VAL A 52 8.57 -11.02 -6.24
N GLU A 53 9.82 -10.58 -6.11
CA GLU A 53 10.81 -11.17 -5.20
C GLU A 53 11.18 -10.15 -4.12
N ILE A 54 10.97 -10.53 -2.87
CA ILE A 54 11.31 -9.73 -1.70
C ILE A 54 12.54 -10.36 -1.06
N GLN A 55 13.61 -9.60 -0.90
CA GLN A 55 14.90 -10.07 -0.40
C GLN A 55 15.31 -9.27 0.84
N ASP A 56 15.32 -9.92 2.01
CA ASP A 56 15.73 -9.38 3.31
C ASP A 56 15.15 -7.97 3.60
N LEU A 57 13.86 -7.80 3.32
CA LEU A 57 13.19 -6.52 3.39
C LEU A 57 13.03 -6.06 4.83
N GLN A 58 13.67 -4.93 5.15
CA GLN A 58 13.58 -4.29 6.46
C GLN A 58 13.07 -2.87 6.29
N VAL A 59 11.99 -2.53 7.00
CA VAL A 59 11.29 -1.25 6.83
C VAL A 59 11.06 -0.58 8.18
N ARG A 60 11.31 0.73 8.25
CA ARG A 60 11.01 1.60 9.37
C ARG A 60 10.55 2.95 8.85
N TYR A 61 9.70 3.64 9.61
CA TYR A 61 9.15 4.94 9.21
C TYR A 61 10.11 6.12 9.45
N GLY A 62 11.23 5.89 10.13
CA GLY A 62 12.23 6.93 10.41
C GLY A 62 13.53 6.34 10.92
N SER A 63 14.61 7.11 10.82
CA SER A 63 15.96 6.64 11.20
C SER A 63 16.10 6.27 12.68
N ASN A 64 15.27 6.88 13.54
CA ASN A 64 15.36 6.77 14.99
C ASN A 64 14.25 5.91 15.61
N VAL A 65 13.41 5.27 14.79
CA VAL A 65 12.34 4.37 15.25
C VAL A 65 12.69 2.92 14.92
N PRO A 66 12.18 1.95 15.70
CA PRO A 66 12.45 0.54 15.46
C PRO A 66 11.94 0.07 14.08
N LEU A 67 12.51 -1.04 13.62
CA LEU A 67 12.04 -1.75 12.44
C LEU A 67 10.62 -2.26 12.66
N VAL A 68 9.79 -2.11 11.63
CA VAL A 68 8.42 -2.65 11.55
C VAL A 68 8.40 -3.93 10.74
N LEU A 69 9.19 -4.00 9.67
CA LEU A 69 9.51 -5.25 8.97
C LEU A 69 10.96 -5.59 9.25
N CYS A 70 11.22 -6.86 9.60
CA CYS A 70 12.47 -7.34 10.18
C CYS A 70 13.07 -8.46 9.32
N GLY A 71 13.25 -8.23 8.02
CA GLY A 71 13.94 -9.15 7.11
C GLY A 71 12.99 -10.13 6.42
N ILE A 72 11.90 -9.61 5.84
CA ILE A 72 10.95 -10.43 5.07
C ILE A 72 11.64 -10.92 3.79
N SER A 73 11.60 -12.22 3.53
CA SER A 73 12.05 -12.81 2.27
C SER A 73 11.01 -13.79 1.74
N CYS A 74 10.49 -13.55 0.55
CA CYS A 74 9.54 -14.44 -0.12
C CYS A 74 9.43 -14.10 -1.61
N THR A 75 8.79 -14.99 -2.37
CA THR A 75 8.59 -14.81 -3.81
C THR A 75 7.13 -15.05 -4.17
N PHE A 76 6.50 -14.07 -4.82
CA PHE A 76 5.18 -14.16 -5.41
C PHE A 76 5.35 -14.44 -6.90
N GLU A 77 4.91 -15.61 -7.36
CA GLU A 77 4.91 -15.92 -8.79
C GLU A 77 3.82 -15.14 -9.52
N GLY A 78 4.04 -14.90 -10.81
CA GLY A 78 3.08 -14.22 -11.67
C GLY A 78 1.73 -14.93 -11.71
N GLY A 79 0.65 -14.15 -11.64
CA GLY A 79 -0.73 -14.67 -11.66
C GLY A 79 -1.21 -15.26 -10.32
N HIS A 80 -0.37 -15.36 -9.29
CA HIS A 80 -0.81 -15.78 -7.97
C HIS A 80 -1.69 -14.72 -7.29
N LYS A 81 -2.71 -15.21 -6.57
CA LYS A 81 -3.52 -14.42 -5.64
C LYS A 81 -3.00 -14.69 -4.24
N ILE A 82 -2.35 -13.72 -3.63
CA ILE A 82 -1.71 -13.88 -2.31
C ILE A 82 -2.63 -13.31 -1.22
N GLY A 83 -3.04 -14.15 -0.27
CA GLY A 83 -3.78 -13.72 0.93
C GLY A 83 -2.81 -13.36 2.06
N ILE A 84 -2.77 -12.10 2.49
CA ILE A 84 -1.89 -11.66 3.58
C ILE A 84 -2.70 -11.52 4.88
N PHE A 85 -2.27 -12.20 5.94
CA PHE A 85 -2.95 -12.16 7.24
C PHE A 85 -1.98 -12.05 8.42
N GLY A 86 -2.52 -11.75 9.60
CA GLY A 86 -1.77 -11.50 10.84
C GLY A 86 -2.47 -10.51 11.75
N ARG A 87 -2.06 -10.41 13.02
CA ARG A 87 -2.68 -9.50 14.01
C ARG A 87 -2.54 -8.02 13.62
N THR A 88 -3.43 -7.16 14.12
CA THR A 88 -3.28 -5.71 13.93
C THR A 88 -1.92 -5.24 14.45
N GLY A 89 -1.23 -4.40 13.67
CA GLY A 89 0.13 -3.95 13.99
C GLY A 89 1.27 -4.87 13.53
N SER A 90 0.98 -6.03 12.92
CA SER A 90 2.03 -6.99 12.53
C SER A 90 2.91 -6.56 11.33
N GLY A 91 2.57 -5.47 10.64
CA GLY A 91 3.33 -4.97 9.49
C GLY A 91 2.73 -5.23 8.10
N LYS A 92 1.52 -5.81 8.00
CA LYS A 92 0.84 -6.08 6.70
C LYS A 92 0.71 -4.84 5.81
N THR A 93 0.16 -3.75 6.37
CA THR A 93 0.04 -2.49 5.64
C THR A 93 1.40 -1.93 5.27
N THR A 94 2.41 -2.07 6.15
CA THR A 94 3.79 -1.66 5.90
C THR A 94 4.41 -2.42 4.71
N LEU A 95 4.12 -3.72 4.58
CA LEU A 95 4.53 -4.50 3.41
C LEU A 95 3.88 -3.97 2.13
N ILE A 96 2.57 -3.74 2.13
CA ILE A 96 1.85 -3.22 0.96
C ILE A 96 2.41 -1.86 0.54
N ILE A 97 2.55 -0.90 1.46
CA ILE A 97 3.04 0.44 1.11
C ILE A 97 4.51 0.44 0.64
N SER A 98 5.33 -0.54 1.09
CA SER A 98 6.71 -0.69 0.61
C SER A 98 6.77 -1.14 -0.85
N LEU A 99 5.81 -1.95 -1.32
CA LEU A 99 5.68 -2.31 -2.75
C LEU A 99 5.41 -1.08 -3.63
N PHE A 100 4.70 -0.07 -3.10
CA PHE A 100 4.42 1.20 -3.78
C PHE A 100 5.50 2.26 -3.57
N ARG A 101 6.59 1.90 -2.87
CA ARG A 101 7.67 2.81 -2.47
C ARG A 101 7.16 4.09 -1.80
N LEU A 102 6.07 4.00 -1.03
CA LEU A 102 5.61 5.12 -0.18
C LEU A 102 6.49 5.25 1.07
N VAL A 103 7.13 4.16 1.46
CA VAL A 103 8.20 4.11 2.45
C VAL A 103 9.33 3.29 1.83
N GLU A 104 10.51 3.89 1.72
CA GLU A 104 11.69 3.19 1.21
C GLU A 104 12.20 2.19 2.25
N PRO A 105 12.68 1.01 1.82
CA PRO A 105 13.26 0.05 2.73
C PRO A 105 14.56 0.59 3.34
N ALA A 106 14.76 0.31 4.62
CA ALA A 106 16.03 0.59 5.30
C ALA A 106 17.12 -0.42 4.88
N TRP A 107 16.72 -1.64 4.54
CA TRP A 107 17.59 -2.69 4.03
C TRP A 107 16.79 -3.67 3.17
N GLY A 108 17.51 -4.44 2.35
CA GLY A 108 16.92 -5.35 1.39
C GLY A 108 16.37 -4.64 0.16
N LYS A 109 15.66 -5.38 -0.68
CA LYS A 109 15.08 -4.87 -1.93
C LYS A 109 13.86 -5.66 -2.37
N ILE A 110 13.10 -5.04 -3.25
CA ILE A 110 11.93 -5.62 -3.91
C ILE A 110 12.22 -5.63 -5.41
N ILE A 111 12.11 -6.79 -6.03
CA ILE A 111 12.38 -7.01 -7.44
C ILE A 111 11.09 -7.44 -8.11
N VAL A 112 10.75 -6.81 -9.23
CA VAL A 112 9.54 -7.12 -9.99
C VAL A 112 9.94 -7.44 -11.43
N ASP A 113 9.62 -8.65 -11.88
CA ASP A 113 10.06 -9.22 -13.17
C ASP A 113 11.57 -9.05 -13.42
N GLY A 114 12.38 -9.28 -12.38
CA GLY A 114 13.84 -9.18 -12.43
C GLY A 114 14.42 -7.77 -12.30
N ILE A 115 13.58 -6.74 -12.16
CA ILE A 115 14.01 -5.34 -12.02
C ILE A 115 13.84 -4.88 -10.56
N ASP A 116 14.89 -4.35 -9.95
CA ASP A 116 14.82 -3.73 -8.63
C ASP A 116 14.02 -2.42 -8.70
N ILE A 117 12.89 -2.37 -7.99
CA ILE A 117 11.97 -1.23 -8.07
C ILE A 117 12.55 0.05 -7.47
N SER A 118 13.62 -0.02 -6.66
CA SER A 118 14.32 1.17 -6.15
C SER A 118 15.05 1.95 -7.24
N THR A 119 15.35 1.29 -8.36
CA THR A 119 16.14 1.85 -9.47
C THR A 119 15.31 2.58 -10.53
N ILE A 120 13.98 2.46 -10.48
CA ILE A 120 13.05 3.06 -11.45
C ILE A 120 12.36 4.31 -10.89
N GLY A 121 11.78 5.13 -11.77
CA GLY A 121 11.00 6.30 -11.37
C GLY A 121 9.67 5.91 -10.71
N LEU A 122 9.21 6.69 -9.74
CA LEU A 122 7.97 6.41 -9.02
C LEU A 122 6.72 6.43 -9.91
N HIS A 123 6.70 7.28 -10.94
CA HIS A 123 5.59 7.35 -11.90
C HIS A 123 5.50 6.06 -12.73
N ASP A 124 6.64 5.56 -13.20
CA ASP A 124 6.70 4.33 -14.00
C ASP A 124 6.27 3.11 -13.17
N LEU A 125 6.62 3.08 -11.87
CA LEU A 125 6.15 2.04 -10.94
C LEU A 125 4.64 2.16 -10.65
N ARG A 126 4.20 3.33 -10.16
CA ARG A 126 2.84 3.54 -9.63
C ARG A 126 1.77 3.56 -10.71
N SER A 127 2.11 3.89 -11.96
CA SER A 127 1.18 3.80 -13.09
C SER A 127 0.85 2.34 -13.48
N ARG A 128 1.65 1.37 -13.03
CA ARG A 128 1.47 -0.07 -13.31
C ARG A 128 0.91 -0.86 -12.14
N PHE A 129 0.80 -0.23 -10.97
CA PHE A 129 0.33 -0.85 -9.75
C PHE A 129 -1.01 -0.24 -9.32
N GLY A 130 -1.98 -1.08 -8.94
CA GLY A 130 -3.27 -0.64 -8.41
C GLY A 130 -3.37 -0.94 -6.91
N ILE A 131 -3.87 0.01 -6.12
CA ILE A 131 -4.18 -0.19 -4.70
C ILE A 131 -5.60 0.28 -4.41
N ILE A 132 -6.32 -0.50 -3.61
CA ILE A 132 -7.59 -0.08 -3.01
C ILE A 132 -7.29 0.25 -1.54
N PRO A 133 -7.44 1.51 -1.11
CA PRO A 133 -7.18 1.89 0.27
C PRO A 133 -8.20 1.21 1.21
N GLN A 134 -7.79 0.99 2.48
CA GLN A 134 -8.68 0.39 3.49
C GLN A 134 -9.94 1.24 3.71
N ASP A 135 -9.77 2.56 3.77
CA ASP A 135 -10.87 3.52 3.85
C ASP A 135 -11.03 4.21 2.48
N PRO A 136 -12.06 3.87 1.69
CA PRO A 136 -12.27 4.47 0.38
C PRO A 136 -12.62 5.95 0.54
N THR A 137 -11.84 6.82 -0.10
CA THR A 137 -12.08 8.26 -0.15
C THR A 137 -12.54 8.64 -1.55
N PHE A 138 -13.64 9.39 -1.63
CA PHE A 138 -14.13 9.95 -2.89
C PHE A 138 -13.80 11.43 -2.99
N PHE A 139 -13.33 11.85 -4.15
CA PHE A 139 -13.21 13.26 -4.49
C PHE A 139 -14.57 13.83 -4.87
N ASN A 140 -14.79 15.12 -4.56
CA ASN A 140 -16.00 15.81 -4.98
C ASN A 140 -16.08 15.84 -6.52
N GLY A 141 -17.15 15.31 -7.08
CA GLY A 141 -17.30 15.13 -8.52
C GLY A 141 -18.25 13.98 -8.85
N THR A 142 -18.23 13.53 -10.11
CA THR A 142 -19.06 12.40 -10.57
C THR A 142 -18.39 11.06 -10.27
N VAL A 143 -19.16 9.98 -10.29
CA VAL A 143 -18.62 8.60 -10.25
C VAL A 143 -17.65 8.39 -11.42
N ARG A 144 -17.96 8.94 -12.59
CA ARG A 144 -17.12 8.90 -13.80
C ARG A 144 -15.76 9.55 -13.57
N TYR A 145 -15.73 10.71 -12.91
CA TYR A 145 -14.49 11.42 -12.56
C TYR A 145 -13.67 10.65 -11.52
N ASN A 146 -14.31 10.07 -10.50
CA ASN A 146 -13.62 9.26 -9.50
C ASN A 146 -13.07 7.94 -10.06
N SER A 147 -13.68 7.40 -11.12
CA SER A 147 -13.28 6.12 -11.74
C SER A 147 -12.19 6.29 -12.79
N ASP A 148 -12.27 7.34 -13.63
CA ASP A 148 -11.25 7.65 -14.64
C ASP A 148 -11.09 9.18 -14.74
N PRO A 149 -10.25 9.78 -13.87
CA PRO A 149 -10.06 11.23 -13.80
C PRO A 149 -9.32 11.79 -15.03
N LEU A 150 -8.60 10.95 -15.77
CA LEU A 150 -7.86 11.36 -16.97
C LEU A 150 -8.71 11.23 -18.25
N SER A 151 -9.95 10.76 -18.14
CA SER A 151 -10.88 10.55 -19.26
C SER A 151 -10.28 9.69 -20.39
N GLN A 152 -9.52 8.66 -20.02
CA GLN A 152 -8.83 7.76 -20.94
C GLN A 152 -9.73 6.67 -21.53
N HIS A 153 -10.86 6.37 -20.88
CA HIS A 153 -11.76 5.29 -21.26
C HIS A 153 -13.16 5.79 -21.66
N SER A 154 -13.84 5.08 -22.53
CA SER A 154 -15.23 5.36 -22.89
C SER A 154 -16.20 4.88 -21.81
N ASP A 155 -17.40 5.47 -21.78
CA ASP A 155 -18.44 5.06 -20.82
C ASP A 155 -18.86 3.60 -21.04
N GLN A 156 -18.77 3.09 -22.27
CA GLN A 156 -19.08 1.68 -22.57
C GLN A 156 -18.06 0.72 -21.94
N GLU A 157 -16.77 1.05 -22.01
CA GLU A 157 -15.70 0.24 -21.39
C GLU A 157 -15.84 0.24 -19.86
N ILE A 158 -16.06 1.41 -19.26
CA ILE A 158 -16.25 1.55 -17.81
C ILE A 158 -17.49 0.78 -17.37
N TRP A 159 -18.60 0.87 -18.12
CA TRP A 159 -19.83 0.17 -17.79
C TRP A 159 -19.70 -1.36 -17.92
N ALA A 160 -18.99 -1.84 -18.95
CA ALA A 160 -18.71 -3.26 -19.14
C ALA A 160 -17.94 -3.83 -17.94
N GLU A 161 -16.87 -3.14 -17.51
CA GLU A 161 -16.05 -3.54 -16.38
C GLU A 161 -16.83 -3.52 -15.06
N ALA A 162 -17.60 -2.45 -14.81
CA ALA A 162 -18.45 -2.33 -13.62
C ALA A 162 -19.51 -3.44 -13.53
N THR A 163 -20.05 -3.85 -14.68
CA THR A 163 -21.04 -4.93 -14.77
C THR A 163 -20.39 -6.28 -14.52
N GLN A 164 -19.21 -6.53 -15.09
CA GLN A 164 -18.44 -7.77 -14.91
C GLN A 164 -18.10 -8.04 -13.43
N HIS A 165 -17.72 -7.00 -12.69
CA HIS A 165 -17.32 -7.12 -11.27
C HIS A 165 -18.49 -7.06 -10.28
N ASN A 166 -19.74 -7.12 -10.77
CA ASN A 166 -20.94 -7.13 -9.93
C ASN A 166 -20.97 -6.02 -8.87
N LEU A 167 -20.67 -4.77 -9.25
CA LEU A 167 -20.76 -3.59 -8.37
C LEU A 167 -22.21 -3.24 -7.93
N ARG A 168 -23.14 -4.20 -7.97
CA ARG A 168 -24.45 -4.06 -7.32
C ARG A 168 -24.24 -3.96 -5.81
N PRO A 169 -25.02 -3.12 -5.10
CA PRO A 169 -24.84 -2.92 -3.67
C PRO A 169 -25.09 -4.25 -2.92
N LYS A 170 -24.01 -4.94 -2.56
CA LYS A 170 -24.04 -5.98 -1.53
C LYS A 170 -23.86 -5.29 -0.19
N ALA A 171 -24.97 -4.83 0.40
CA ALA A 171 -24.98 -4.48 1.81
C ALA A 171 -24.70 -5.75 2.62
N LYS A 172 -23.50 -5.91 3.18
CA LYS A 172 -23.22 -6.94 4.19
C LYS A 172 -22.34 -6.38 5.30
N ASN A 173 -22.84 -6.55 6.51
CA ASN A 173 -22.23 -6.23 7.80
C ASN A 173 -20.73 -6.61 7.86
N LEU A 174 -19.87 -5.59 7.96
CA LEU A 174 -18.42 -5.69 8.09
C LEU A 174 -17.98 -5.89 9.57
N TYR A 175 -18.55 -6.90 10.25
CA TYR A 175 -18.07 -7.28 11.57
C TYR A 175 -17.26 -8.59 11.50
N GLY A 176 -15.96 -8.50 11.76
CA GLY A 176 -15.12 -9.60 12.23
C GLY A 176 -14.31 -10.37 11.18
N ALA A 177 -13.04 -10.63 11.51
CA ALA A 177 -12.06 -11.41 10.74
C ALA A 177 -12.55 -12.80 10.27
N PHE A 178 -13.60 -13.35 10.90
CA PHE A 178 -14.25 -14.60 10.50
C PHE A 178 -14.81 -14.58 9.07
N ASN A 179 -15.26 -13.42 8.56
CA ASN A 179 -15.76 -13.32 7.19
C ASN A 179 -14.66 -13.29 6.12
N MET A 180 -13.39 -13.17 6.51
CA MET A 180 -12.27 -13.17 5.57
C MET A 180 -11.78 -14.57 5.21
N ILE A 181 -12.02 -15.59 6.05
CA ILE A 181 -11.52 -16.96 5.83
C ILE A 181 -11.95 -17.52 4.46
N PRO A 182 -13.23 -17.44 4.04
CA PRO A 182 -13.62 -17.92 2.72
C PRO A 182 -12.90 -17.20 1.58
N THR A 183 -12.60 -15.91 1.74
CA THR A 183 -11.91 -15.10 0.72
C THR A 183 -10.43 -15.47 0.64
N VAL A 184 -9.80 -15.76 1.78
CA VAL A 184 -8.39 -16.20 1.84
C VAL A 184 -8.24 -17.63 1.32
N MET A 185 -9.27 -18.47 1.45
CA MET A 185 -9.29 -19.82 0.88
C MET A 185 -9.32 -19.82 -0.66
N ASP A 186 -9.79 -18.73 -1.30
CA ASP A 186 -9.74 -18.55 -2.75
C ASP A 186 -8.37 -18.04 -3.25
N CYS A 187 -7.43 -17.76 -2.33
CA CYS A 187 -6.06 -17.37 -2.67
C CYS A 187 -5.23 -18.59 -3.08
N THR A 188 -4.30 -18.39 -4.02
CA THR A 188 -3.36 -19.45 -4.44
C THR A 188 -2.32 -19.70 -3.37
N MET A 189 -1.89 -18.66 -2.67
CA MET A 189 -0.94 -18.73 -1.55
C MET A 189 -1.41 -17.84 -0.41
N VAL A 190 -1.02 -18.18 0.81
CA VAL A 190 -1.30 -17.40 2.00
C VAL A 190 0.01 -17.06 2.70
N LEU A 191 0.15 -15.80 3.09
CA LEU A 191 1.31 -15.25 3.78
C LEU A 191 0.89 -14.75 5.17
N ALA A 192 1.54 -15.25 6.22
CA ALA A 192 1.33 -14.82 7.59
C ALA A 192 2.46 -13.92 8.07
N ILE A 193 2.12 -12.77 8.65
CA ILE A 193 3.08 -11.87 9.30
C ILE A 193 2.77 -11.71 10.78
N SER A 194 3.77 -11.96 11.63
CA SER A 194 3.74 -11.63 13.07
C SER A 194 4.99 -10.86 13.46
N ASP A 195 4.80 -9.78 14.22
CA ASP A 195 5.89 -8.99 14.81
C ASP A 195 6.97 -8.56 13.79
N GLY A 196 6.51 -8.20 12.58
CA GLY A 196 7.39 -7.75 11.50
C GLY A 196 8.13 -8.86 10.75
N THR A 197 7.86 -10.13 11.03
CA THR A 197 8.52 -11.30 10.43
C THR A 197 7.54 -12.17 9.66
N LEU A 198 8.04 -12.84 8.62
CA LEU A 198 7.28 -13.82 7.84
C LEU A 198 7.25 -15.12 8.61
N VAL A 199 6.06 -15.55 9.04
CA VAL A 199 5.90 -16.77 9.84
C VAL A 199 5.55 -17.96 8.95
N GLU A 200 4.66 -17.76 7.98
CA GLU A 200 4.18 -18.80 7.07
C GLU A 200 4.02 -18.24 5.67
N TYR A 201 4.33 -19.05 4.67
CA TYR A 201 4.05 -18.77 3.27
C TYR A 201 3.89 -20.08 2.48
N ASP A 202 2.64 -20.51 2.30
CA ASP A 202 2.32 -21.73 1.55
C ASP A 202 0.85 -21.71 1.06
N GLU A 203 0.42 -22.76 0.37
CA GLU A 203 -0.96 -22.97 -0.04
C GLU A 203 -1.90 -23.09 1.18
N PRO A 204 -3.11 -22.48 1.13
CA PRO A 204 -4.03 -22.49 2.28
C PRO A 204 -4.39 -23.90 2.76
N VAL A 205 -4.56 -24.86 1.85
CA VAL A 205 -4.92 -26.24 2.17
C VAL A 205 -3.84 -26.91 3.03
N LYS A 206 -2.56 -26.74 2.69
CA LYS A 206 -1.44 -27.30 3.45
C LYS A 206 -1.34 -26.68 4.84
N LEU A 207 -1.49 -25.36 4.93
CA LEU A 207 -1.42 -24.64 6.20
C LEU A 207 -2.54 -25.07 7.15
N MET A 208 -3.76 -25.33 6.66
CA MET A 208 -4.85 -25.82 7.52
C MET A 208 -4.60 -27.22 8.09
N THR A 209 -3.98 -28.11 7.30
CA THR A 209 -3.73 -29.50 7.71
C THR A 209 -2.50 -29.67 8.60
N THR A 210 -1.62 -28.68 8.61
CA THR A 210 -0.38 -28.72 9.39
C THR A 210 -0.66 -28.28 10.82
N GLU A 211 -0.36 -29.11 11.80
CA GLU A 211 -0.57 -28.77 13.21
C GLU A 211 0.31 -27.60 13.65
N GLY A 212 -0.27 -26.67 14.41
CA GLY A 212 0.46 -25.55 15.01
C GLY A 212 0.63 -24.32 14.11
N THR A 213 0.12 -24.32 12.88
CA THR A 213 0.16 -23.14 12.02
C THR A 213 -0.76 -22.03 12.54
N LEU A 214 -0.34 -20.78 12.36
CA LEU A 214 -1.14 -19.59 12.62
C LEU A 214 -2.39 -19.57 11.75
N PHE A 215 -2.29 -19.97 10.47
CA PHE A 215 -3.46 -20.03 9.61
C PHE A 215 -4.46 -21.09 10.09
N GLY A 216 -3.98 -22.27 10.48
CA GLY A 216 -4.79 -23.32 11.07
C GLY A 216 -5.48 -22.83 12.34
N GLN A 217 -4.74 -22.21 13.27
CA GLN A 217 -5.31 -21.64 14.50
C GLN A 217 -6.36 -20.56 14.23
N LEU A 218 -6.16 -19.73 13.20
CA LEU A 218 -7.13 -18.72 12.77
C LEU A 218 -8.41 -19.38 12.22
N CYS A 219 -8.28 -20.39 11.35
CA CYS A 219 -9.42 -21.12 10.80
C CYS A 219 -10.23 -21.87 11.86
N HIS A 220 -9.57 -22.39 12.90
CA HIS A 220 -10.21 -23.07 14.02
C HIS A 220 -10.75 -22.11 15.09
N GLY A 221 -10.63 -20.79 14.89
CA GLY A 221 -11.18 -19.77 15.80
C GLY A 221 -10.39 -19.54 17.09
N ILE A 222 -9.12 -19.97 17.15
CA ILE A 222 -8.26 -19.89 18.33
C ILE A 222 -7.59 -18.51 18.46
N LEU A 223 -7.40 -17.80 17.35
CA LEU A 223 -6.58 -16.58 17.24
C LEU A 223 -7.35 -15.24 17.19
N VAL A 224 -8.61 -15.20 17.62
CA VAL A 224 -9.45 -13.97 17.61
C VAL A 224 -9.51 -13.30 18.97
#